data_AF-A0A1F6R300-F1
#
_entry.id   AF-A0A1F6R300-F1
#
_cell.length_a   1.000
_cell.length_b   1.000
_cell.length_c   1.000
_cell.angle_alpha   90.00
_cell.angle_beta   90.00
_cell.angle_gamma   90.00
#
_symmetry.space_group_name_H-M   'P 1'
#
loop_
_entity.id
_entity.type
_entity.pdbx_description
1 polymer ?
#
loop_
_entity_poly.entity_id
_entity_poly.type
_entity_poly.pdbx_seq_one_letter_code
_entity_poly.pdbx_strand_id
1 'polypeptide(L)'
;MPGKGFETSYIFYMVLIVLFIFLGVGILWNFYKQEPPLPPPPIANVTYTCVNLNNTVITHEDLQDVLYGFLTDQCEYFQATVKDRVTFEDVKRMVKAIDGKREAFKISNCSAFETETGTVYVAFDYTYDISIFRAGVERSNVLLCKGNLPNVSKATTTTTTAPKQPKKDFVILYIQLINKVQGFDSKAQTMTASWVSHTPLKDCPEMVKTIAVADKTCPAPDPTSIFSIANASGTMQQTSDALRKCASDWGYGGKYTRIVGVIKGKTALFTILGYVTHYYSDAVVVASSPEKISLQTLVTHELGHTFGLCDEGYWITVKKSCGSGYCYGNCAQDEVCRNSPPYCCPNSPETASMMCAFPRCSNGCTMGTAFAPSSYAHLENELNMYCGLG
;
A
#
# COMPACT_ATOMS: atom_id res chain seq x y z
N MET A 1 30.62 -8.78 -83.90
CA MET A 1 29.50 -8.14 -83.19
C MET A 1 29.50 -8.61 -81.73
N PRO A 2 30.05 -7.81 -80.83
CA PRO A 2 29.49 -7.70 -79.48
C PRO A 2 29.36 -6.23 -79.06
N GLY A 3 28.48 -5.92 -78.10
CA GLY A 3 28.66 -4.71 -77.29
C GLY A 3 27.46 -3.77 -77.05
N LYS A 4 26.21 -4.11 -77.40
CA LYS A 4 25.04 -3.29 -77.05
C LYS A 4 24.17 -3.84 -75.89
N GLY A 5 24.71 -4.77 -75.10
CA GLY A 5 24.01 -5.36 -73.94
C GLY A 5 24.41 -4.77 -72.58
N PHE A 6 25.39 -3.86 -72.54
CA PHE A 6 25.99 -3.39 -71.28
C PHE A 6 25.37 -2.10 -70.73
N GLU A 7 24.70 -1.30 -71.56
CA GLU A 7 24.09 -0.04 -71.11
C GLU A 7 22.74 -0.26 -70.40
N THR A 8 21.96 -1.25 -70.82
CA THR A 8 20.66 -1.57 -70.20
C THR A 8 20.79 -2.22 -68.81
N SER A 9 21.87 -2.96 -68.57
CA SER A 9 22.13 -3.58 -67.27
C SER A 9 22.45 -2.53 -66.20
N TYR A 10 23.16 -1.45 -66.53
CA TYR A 10 23.48 -0.38 -65.58
C TYR A 10 22.22 0.35 -65.07
N ILE A 11 21.29 0.67 -65.98
CA ILE A 11 20.01 1.31 -65.62
C ILE A 11 19.19 0.38 -64.72
N PHE A 12 19.17 -0.93 -65.02
CA PHE A 12 18.48 -1.91 -64.21
C PHE A 12 19.04 -2.00 -62.77
N TYR A 13 20.37 -2.00 -62.60
CA TYR A 13 20.99 -2.00 -61.27
C TYR A 13 20.70 -0.71 -60.48
N MET A 14 20.70 0.45 -61.15
CA MET A 14 20.33 1.72 -60.52
C MET A 14 18.89 1.70 -59.97
N VAL A 15 17.93 1.19 -60.75
CA VAL A 15 16.54 1.05 -60.31
C VAL A 15 16.41 0.09 -59.12
N LEU A 16 17.14 -1.03 -59.15
CA LEU A 16 17.19 -2.00 -58.05
C LEU A 16 17.74 -1.38 -56.76
N ILE A 17 18.84 -0.62 -56.84
CA ILE A 17 19.43 0.06 -55.67
C ILE A 17 18.43 1.05 -55.06
N VAL A 18 17.74 1.84 -55.89
CA VAL A 18 16.74 2.79 -55.42
C VAL A 18 15.58 2.06 -54.73
N LEU A 19 15.09 0.94 -55.29
CA LEU A 19 14.07 0.11 -54.66
C LEU A 19 14.53 -0.44 -53.30
N PHE A 20 15.77 -0.93 -53.19
CA PHE A 20 16.32 -1.41 -51.93
C PHE A 20 16.43 -0.29 -50.88
N ILE A 21 16.78 0.93 -51.27
CA ILE A 21 16.81 2.09 -50.36
C ILE A 21 15.40 2.39 -49.86
N PHE A 22 14.39 2.44 -50.74
CA PHE A 22 13.01 2.66 -50.32
C PHE A 22 12.49 1.55 -49.41
N LEU A 23 12.82 0.29 -49.70
CA LEU A 23 12.44 -0.84 -48.86
C LEU A 23 13.10 -0.75 -47.48
N GLY A 24 14.39 -0.41 -47.43
CA GLY A 24 15.15 -0.22 -46.20
C GLY A 24 14.60 0.92 -45.34
N VAL A 25 14.27 2.07 -45.96
CA VAL A 25 13.62 3.19 -45.27
C VAL A 25 12.25 2.80 -44.76
N GLY A 26 11.45 2.06 -45.54
CA GLY A 26 10.13 1.58 -45.13
C GLY A 26 10.19 0.63 -43.93
N ILE A 27 11.16 -0.29 -43.92
CA ILE A 27 11.39 -1.21 -42.79
C ILE A 27 11.83 -0.44 -41.54
N LEU A 28 12.80 0.46 -41.68
CA LEU A 28 13.26 1.31 -40.57
C LEU A 28 12.12 2.17 -40.01
N TRP A 29 11.29 2.74 -40.88
CA TRP A 29 10.12 3.52 -40.47
C TRP A 29 9.10 2.65 -39.72
N ASN A 30 8.88 1.41 -40.17
CA ASN A 30 7.97 0.48 -39.50
C ASN A 30 8.45 0.11 -38.10
N PHE A 31 9.75 -0.18 -37.94
CA PHE A 31 10.34 -0.41 -36.62
C PHE A 31 10.32 0.83 -35.73
N TYR A 32 10.49 2.02 -36.30
CA TYR A 32 10.41 3.28 -35.55
C TYR A 32 8.97 3.61 -35.09
N LYS A 33 7.95 3.13 -35.81
CA LYS A 33 6.53 3.36 -35.48
C LYS A 33 5.93 2.36 -34.51
N GLN A 34 6.58 1.23 -34.24
CA GLN A 34 6.10 0.31 -33.22
C GLN A 34 6.28 0.99 -31.86
N GLU A 35 5.19 1.50 -31.30
CA GLU A 35 5.15 1.91 -29.91
C GLU A 35 5.64 0.71 -29.08
N PRO A 36 6.63 0.89 -28.19
CA PRO A 36 7.13 -0.19 -27.37
C PRO A 36 5.96 -0.87 -26.67
N PRO A 37 5.94 -2.22 -26.57
CA PRO A 37 4.85 -2.93 -25.93
C PRO A 37 4.62 -2.34 -24.55
N LEU A 38 3.36 -2.06 -24.24
CA LEU A 38 2.97 -1.53 -22.94
C LEU A 38 3.54 -2.47 -21.86
N PRO A 39 4.29 -1.94 -20.88
CA PRO A 39 4.75 -2.76 -19.78
C PRO A 39 3.54 -3.41 -19.10
N PRO A 40 3.66 -4.65 -18.61
CA PRO A 40 2.59 -5.30 -17.87
C PRO A 40 2.16 -4.40 -16.69
N PRO A 41 0.87 -4.37 -16.33
CA PRO A 41 0.42 -3.59 -15.18
C PRO A 41 1.20 -4.05 -13.94
N PRO A 42 1.71 -3.12 -13.12
CA PRO A 42 2.58 -3.47 -12.00
C PRO A 42 1.87 -4.41 -11.03
N ILE A 43 2.48 -5.55 -10.77
CA ILE A 43 2.01 -6.56 -9.82
C ILE A 43 2.77 -6.34 -8.51
N ALA A 44 2.49 -5.24 -7.82
CA ALA A 44 3.02 -4.99 -6.48
C ALA A 44 2.15 -3.98 -5.74
N ASN A 45 2.14 -4.10 -4.41
CA ASN A 45 1.45 -3.18 -3.51
C ASN A 45 2.03 -1.76 -3.65
N VAL A 46 1.31 -0.93 -4.38
CA VAL A 46 1.78 0.40 -4.78
C VAL A 46 1.87 1.35 -3.59
N THR A 47 0.99 1.18 -2.60
CA THR A 47 1.05 1.91 -1.33
C THR A 47 2.39 1.66 -0.62
N TYR A 48 2.84 0.40 -0.59
CA TYR A 48 4.15 0.04 -0.03
C TYR A 48 5.30 0.69 -0.82
N THR A 49 5.23 0.66 -2.15
CA THR A 49 6.23 1.32 -3.02
C THR A 49 6.30 2.82 -2.73
N CYS A 50 5.15 3.51 -2.64
CA CYS A 50 5.10 4.94 -2.33
C CYS A 50 5.70 5.28 -0.96
N VAL A 51 5.46 4.48 0.09
CA VAL A 51 6.01 4.74 1.43
C VAL A 51 7.51 4.48 1.47
N ASN A 52 7.99 3.35 0.96
CA ASN A 52 9.41 2.97 1.10
C ASN A 52 10.34 3.74 0.18
N LEU A 53 9.85 4.15 -1.00
CA LEU A 53 10.66 4.91 -1.94
C LEU A 53 10.62 6.43 -1.67
N ASN A 54 9.81 6.87 -0.71
CA ASN A 54 9.71 8.29 -0.37
C ASN A 54 11.04 8.81 0.20
N ASN A 55 11.47 9.98 -0.29
CA ASN A 55 12.75 10.63 -0.03
C ASN A 55 13.97 9.76 -0.39
N THR A 56 13.84 8.83 -1.34
CA THR A 56 14.94 7.98 -1.81
C THR A 56 15.33 8.30 -3.25
N VAL A 57 16.34 7.57 -3.77
CA VAL A 57 16.75 7.63 -5.17
C VAL A 57 16.08 6.50 -5.96
N ILE A 58 15.25 6.84 -6.94
CA ILE A 58 14.38 5.89 -7.66
C ILE A 58 14.72 5.79 -9.15
N THR A 59 14.28 4.72 -9.81
CA THR A 59 14.38 4.53 -11.27
C THR A 59 13.16 5.10 -12.01
N HIS A 60 13.18 5.08 -13.35
CA HIS A 60 12.00 5.41 -14.16
C HIS A 60 10.85 4.42 -13.97
N GLU A 61 11.17 3.14 -13.76
CA GLU A 61 10.19 2.08 -13.51
C GLU A 61 9.50 2.31 -12.16
N ASP A 62 10.27 2.58 -11.11
CA ASP A 62 9.74 2.95 -9.79
C ASP A 62 8.82 4.19 -9.86
N LEU A 63 9.19 5.20 -10.65
CA LEU A 63 8.37 6.39 -10.84
C LEU A 63 7.03 6.06 -11.52
N GLN A 64 7.04 5.16 -12.50
CA GLN A 64 5.81 4.72 -13.16
C GLN A 64 4.88 3.98 -12.19
N ASP A 65 5.43 3.13 -11.32
CA ASP A 65 4.68 2.43 -10.28
C ASP A 65 4.07 3.40 -9.26
N VAL A 66 4.86 4.37 -8.79
CA VAL A 66 4.37 5.42 -7.90
C VAL A 66 3.25 6.21 -8.57
N LEU A 67 3.42 6.60 -9.84
CA LEU A 67 2.41 7.35 -10.59
C LEU A 67 1.11 6.55 -10.76
N TYR A 68 1.21 5.23 -10.97
CA TYR A 68 0.05 4.34 -10.96
C TYR A 68 -0.69 4.40 -9.62
N GLY A 69 0.03 4.46 -8.50
CA GLY A 69 -0.56 4.61 -7.16
C GLY A 69 -1.30 5.92 -6.98
N PHE A 70 -0.75 7.01 -7.53
CA PHE A 70 -1.44 8.30 -7.57
C PHE A 70 -2.67 8.28 -8.46
N LEU A 71 -2.68 7.57 -9.58
CA LEU A 71 -3.83 7.50 -10.50
C LEU A 71 -4.95 6.60 -9.97
N THR A 72 -4.64 5.67 -9.06
CA THR A 72 -5.55 4.68 -8.48
C THR A 72 -5.92 4.93 -7.01
N ASP A 73 -5.71 6.15 -6.51
CA ASP A 73 -6.06 6.59 -5.15
C ASP A 73 -5.29 5.90 -4.00
N GLN A 74 -4.17 5.25 -4.30
CA GLN A 74 -3.33 4.50 -3.37
C GLN A 74 -2.21 5.34 -2.72
N CYS A 75 -1.83 6.47 -3.32
CA CYS A 75 -0.79 7.37 -2.80
C CYS A 75 -1.28 8.83 -2.70
N GLU A 76 -0.86 9.55 -1.65
CA GLU A 76 -1.32 10.94 -1.39
C GLU A 76 -0.22 11.99 -1.59
N TYR A 77 1.00 11.67 -1.16
CA TYR A 77 2.19 12.51 -1.27
C TYR A 77 3.42 11.64 -1.49
N PHE A 78 4.32 12.09 -2.35
CA PHE A 78 5.56 11.41 -2.66
C PHE A 78 6.63 12.40 -3.11
N GLN A 79 7.87 12.15 -2.70
CA GLN A 79 9.01 12.95 -3.06
C GLN A 79 10.21 12.04 -3.28
N ALA A 80 10.98 12.22 -4.34
CA ALA A 80 12.17 11.40 -4.60
C ALA A 80 13.13 12.09 -5.59
N THR A 81 14.34 11.56 -5.68
CA THR A 81 15.29 11.89 -6.75
C THR A 81 15.34 10.73 -7.74
N VAL A 82 14.99 10.96 -9.00
CA VAL A 82 15.06 9.98 -10.06
C VAL A 82 16.51 9.90 -10.57
N LYS A 83 17.05 8.69 -10.71
CA LYS A 83 18.44 8.45 -11.19
C LYS A 83 18.70 9.10 -12.54
N ASP A 84 17.72 8.99 -13.44
CA ASP A 84 17.78 9.53 -14.78
C ASP A 84 16.86 10.74 -14.91
N ARG A 85 17.22 11.66 -15.81
CA ARG A 85 16.44 12.86 -16.08
C ARG A 85 15.06 12.48 -16.61
N VAL A 86 14.01 12.90 -15.93
CA VAL A 86 12.62 12.75 -16.36
C VAL A 86 12.19 13.99 -17.12
N THR A 87 11.60 13.83 -18.31
CA THR A 87 11.00 14.91 -19.11
C THR A 87 9.48 14.87 -19.07
N PHE A 88 8.82 15.96 -19.48
CA PHE A 88 7.37 15.99 -19.65
C PHE A 88 6.85 14.87 -20.56
N GLU A 89 7.55 14.59 -21.67
CA GLU A 89 7.14 13.53 -22.60
C GLU A 89 7.25 12.14 -21.99
N ASP A 90 8.19 11.91 -21.06
CA ASP A 90 8.30 10.64 -20.34
C ASP A 90 7.07 10.44 -19.44
N VAL A 91 6.69 11.46 -18.67
CA VAL A 91 5.48 11.43 -17.83
C VAL A 91 4.24 11.19 -18.69
N LYS A 92 4.11 11.91 -19.81
CA LYS A 92 2.97 11.75 -20.73
C LYS A 92 2.85 10.31 -21.26
N ARG A 93 3.98 9.68 -21.61
CA ARG A 93 4.01 8.26 -22.00
C ARG A 93 3.61 7.35 -20.84
N MET A 94 4.10 7.60 -19.62
CA MET A 94 3.74 6.81 -18.43
C MET A 94 2.24 6.89 -18.11
N VAL A 95 1.66 8.11 -18.10
CA VAL A 95 0.22 8.31 -17.85
C VAL A 95 -0.62 7.55 -18.87
N LYS A 96 -0.29 7.67 -20.16
CA LYS A 96 -0.99 6.98 -21.24
C LYS A 96 -0.82 5.46 -21.14
N ALA A 97 0.35 4.98 -20.69
CA ALA A 97 0.60 3.56 -20.49
C ALA A 97 -0.18 2.97 -19.31
N ILE A 98 -0.34 3.75 -18.24
CA ILE A 98 -1.12 3.36 -17.06
C ILE A 98 -2.62 3.37 -17.35
N ASP A 99 -3.12 4.47 -17.91
CA ASP A 99 -4.52 4.67 -18.22
C ASP A 99 -4.63 5.40 -19.56
N GLY A 100 -4.89 4.63 -20.62
CA GLY A 100 -4.94 5.13 -22.01
C GLY A 100 -6.00 6.21 -22.27
N LYS A 101 -6.85 6.54 -21.29
CA LYS A 101 -7.82 7.62 -21.35
C LYS A 101 -7.36 8.91 -20.67
N ARG A 102 -6.36 8.84 -19.78
CA ARG A 102 -5.88 10.02 -19.05
C ARG A 102 -4.85 10.78 -19.84
N GLU A 103 -4.87 12.09 -19.64
CA GLU A 103 -3.94 13.01 -20.28
C GLU A 103 -3.05 13.69 -19.23
N ALA A 104 -1.82 14.00 -19.66
CA ALA A 104 -0.88 14.80 -18.90
C ALA A 104 -0.74 16.18 -19.55
N PHE A 105 -0.91 17.24 -18.76
CA PHE A 105 -0.81 18.63 -19.22
C PHE A 105 0.38 19.33 -18.59
N LYS A 106 1.10 20.07 -19.41
CA LYS A 106 2.19 20.91 -18.95
C LYS A 106 1.63 22.22 -18.40
N ILE A 107 2.12 22.63 -17.23
CA ILE A 107 1.76 23.90 -16.59
C ILE A 107 3.02 24.70 -16.26
N SER A 108 2.88 26.02 -16.12
CA SER A 108 4.02 26.91 -15.87
C SER A 108 4.50 26.89 -14.41
N ASN A 109 3.58 26.71 -13.46
CA ASN A 109 3.85 26.81 -12.03
C ASN A 109 3.28 25.59 -11.29
N CYS A 110 3.94 25.18 -10.21
CA CYS A 110 3.45 24.11 -9.35
C CYS A 110 2.33 24.61 -8.42
N SER A 111 1.13 24.81 -8.97
CA SER A 111 -0.04 25.26 -8.22
C SER A 111 -1.27 24.44 -8.62
N ALA A 112 -2.11 24.10 -7.63
CA ALA A 112 -3.34 23.35 -7.85
C ALA A 112 -4.34 24.15 -8.70
N PHE A 113 -5.05 23.46 -9.60
CA PHE A 113 -6.21 24.00 -10.32
C PHE A 113 -7.50 23.41 -9.75
N GLU A 114 -8.58 24.19 -9.75
CA GLU A 114 -9.88 23.82 -9.15
C GLU A 114 -10.74 22.89 -10.03
N THR A 115 -10.27 22.45 -11.19
CA THR A 115 -11.08 21.67 -12.13
C THR A 115 -11.04 20.16 -11.81
N GLU A 116 -12.19 19.53 -11.58
CA GLU A 116 -12.30 18.08 -11.31
C GLU A 116 -12.20 17.24 -12.59
N THR A 117 -10.99 16.88 -13.02
CA THR A 117 -10.79 16.19 -14.31
C THR A 117 -9.93 14.93 -14.23
N GLY A 118 -9.56 14.44 -13.03
CA GLY A 118 -8.76 13.21 -12.90
C GLY A 118 -7.39 13.29 -13.59
N THR A 119 -6.91 14.52 -13.81
CA THR A 119 -5.87 14.88 -14.78
C THR A 119 -4.49 14.95 -14.12
N VAL A 120 -3.44 14.64 -14.90
CA VAL A 120 -2.04 14.78 -14.44
C VAL A 120 -1.47 16.10 -14.92
N TYR A 121 -1.02 16.95 -14.00
CA TYR A 121 -0.39 18.22 -14.31
C TYR A 121 1.10 18.15 -14.01
N VAL A 122 1.93 18.67 -14.92
CA VAL A 122 3.39 18.59 -14.83
C VAL A 122 3.99 19.99 -14.89
N ALA A 123 4.64 20.41 -13.80
CA ALA A 123 5.23 21.73 -13.62
C ALA A 123 6.74 21.74 -13.86
N PHE A 124 7.21 21.01 -14.88
CA PHE A 124 8.60 21.04 -15.31
C PHE A 124 8.75 20.58 -16.77
N ASP A 125 9.82 21.05 -17.41
CA ASP A 125 10.30 20.51 -18.69
C ASP A 125 11.10 19.23 -18.48
N TYR A 126 12.00 19.26 -17.49
CA TYR A 126 12.76 18.12 -17.03
C TYR A 126 13.19 18.29 -15.57
N THR A 127 13.40 17.18 -14.87
CA THR A 127 13.89 17.17 -13.49
C THR A 127 14.58 15.85 -13.14
N TYR A 128 15.40 15.91 -12.08
CA TYR A 128 15.83 14.73 -11.33
C TYR A 128 15.02 14.64 -10.03
N ASP A 129 14.75 15.77 -9.37
CA ASP A 129 13.96 15.80 -8.15
C ASP A 129 12.48 15.99 -8.46
N ILE A 130 11.66 15.06 -8.02
CA ILE A 130 10.22 15.07 -8.27
C ILE A 130 9.44 15.06 -6.96
N SER A 131 8.43 15.91 -6.89
CA SER A 131 7.39 15.89 -5.88
C SER A 131 6.05 15.59 -6.57
N ILE A 132 5.30 14.63 -6.06
CA ILE A 132 3.99 14.22 -6.56
C ILE A 132 2.98 14.36 -5.42
N PHE A 133 1.87 15.02 -5.68
CA PHE A 133 0.79 15.13 -4.71
C PHE A 133 -0.55 15.20 -5.41
N ARG A 134 -1.61 14.89 -4.67
CA ARG A 134 -2.99 15.05 -5.17
C ARG A 134 -3.52 16.43 -4.86
N ALA A 135 -4.16 17.04 -5.86
CA ALA A 135 -4.67 18.40 -5.81
C ALA A 135 -6.15 18.47 -6.25
N GLY A 136 -6.88 19.48 -5.78
CA GLY A 136 -8.27 19.77 -6.17
C GLY A 136 -9.35 19.29 -5.21
N VAL A 137 -10.60 19.66 -5.51
CA VAL A 137 -11.81 19.16 -4.82
C VAL A 137 -11.88 17.65 -5.07
N GLU A 138 -12.06 16.88 -4.00
CA GLU A 138 -12.00 15.40 -3.98
C GLU A 138 -10.64 14.75 -4.29
N ARG A 139 -9.53 15.51 -4.36
CA ARG A 139 -8.17 14.97 -4.60
C ARG A 139 -8.03 14.20 -5.91
N SER A 140 -8.82 14.53 -6.93
CA SER A 140 -8.90 13.79 -8.20
C SER A 140 -7.71 14.03 -9.13
N ASN A 141 -7.07 15.20 -9.06
CA ASN A 141 -5.93 15.53 -9.92
C ASN A 141 -4.59 15.15 -9.28
N VAL A 142 -3.61 14.84 -10.12
CA VAL A 142 -2.23 14.55 -9.71
C VAL A 142 -1.33 15.66 -10.21
N LEU A 143 -0.49 16.23 -9.35
CA LEU A 143 0.42 17.32 -9.68
C LEU A 143 1.87 16.88 -9.45
N LEU A 144 2.68 16.96 -10.50
CA LEU A 144 4.11 16.61 -10.53
C LEU A 144 4.94 17.89 -10.63
N CYS A 145 5.86 18.08 -9.70
CA CYS A 145 6.63 19.30 -9.57
C CYS A 145 8.12 19.03 -9.41
N LYS A 146 8.94 20.00 -9.85
CA LYS A 146 10.39 19.95 -9.71
C LYS A 146 10.84 20.35 -8.31
N GLY A 147 11.69 19.53 -7.70
CA GLY A 147 12.37 19.83 -6.45
C GLY A 147 11.51 19.65 -5.20
N ASN A 148 12.11 20.00 -4.06
CA ASN A 148 11.39 20.13 -2.80
C ASN A 148 10.43 21.29 -2.95
N LEU A 149 9.13 21.02 -2.79
CA LEU A 149 8.15 22.09 -2.67
C LEU A 149 8.65 23.07 -1.59
N PRO A 150 8.73 24.39 -1.87
CA PRO A 150 8.99 25.35 -0.82
C PRO A 150 7.90 25.11 0.21
N ASN A 151 8.31 24.78 1.45
CA ASN A 151 7.44 24.45 2.58
C ASN A 151 6.00 24.76 2.22
N VAL A 152 5.23 23.75 1.84
CA VAL A 152 3.78 23.84 1.98
C VAL A 152 3.58 23.80 3.50
N SER A 153 4.07 24.84 4.18
CA SER A 153 3.59 25.29 5.46
C SER A 153 2.11 25.30 5.26
N LYS A 154 1.46 24.28 5.86
CA LYS A 154 0.01 24.15 6.06
C LYS A 154 -0.61 25.42 5.55
N ALA A 155 -1.08 25.41 4.29
CA ALA A 155 -1.63 26.60 3.65
C ALA A 155 -2.42 27.30 4.74
N THR A 156 -1.95 28.48 5.17
CA THR A 156 -2.48 29.11 6.38
C THR A 156 -3.96 29.18 6.14
N THR A 157 -4.69 28.30 6.82
CA THR A 157 -6.12 28.19 6.74
C THR A 157 -6.57 29.47 7.38
N THR A 158 -6.63 30.52 6.57
CA THR A 158 -7.29 31.77 6.92
C THR A 158 -8.65 31.27 7.36
N THR A 159 -8.94 31.47 8.66
CA THR A 159 -10.06 30.91 9.42
C THR A 159 -11.39 31.38 8.83
N THR A 160 -11.64 30.92 7.63
CA THR A 160 -12.91 30.85 6.95
C THR A 160 -13.30 29.44 7.27
N THR A 161 -14.29 29.30 8.15
CA THR A 161 -14.84 28.04 8.64
C THR A 161 -14.77 27.00 7.52
N ALA A 162 -13.75 26.13 7.59
CA ALA A 162 -13.51 25.16 6.54
C ALA A 162 -14.82 24.41 6.37
N PRO A 163 -15.33 24.24 5.13
CA PRO A 163 -16.53 23.47 4.91
C PRO A 163 -16.29 22.13 5.60
N LYS A 164 -17.11 21.87 6.63
CA LYS A 164 -17.00 20.73 7.53
C LYS A 164 -16.85 19.51 6.63
N GLN A 165 -15.63 18.94 6.57
CA GLN A 165 -15.38 17.83 5.65
C GLN A 165 -16.48 16.80 5.87
N PRO A 166 -17.10 16.28 4.79
CA PRO A 166 -18.17 15.31 4.93
C PRO A 166 -17.63 14.18 5.80
N LYS A 167 -18.29 13.98 6.94
CA LYS A 167 -17.97 12.96 7.93
C LYS A 167 -17.85 11.61 7.20
N LYS A 168 -16.65 11.02 7.20
CA LYS A 168 -16.39 9.72 6.59
C LYS A 168 -16.64 8.65 7.65
N ASP A 169 -17.49 7.68 7.34
CA ASP A 169 -17.71 6.55 8.23
C ASP A 169 -16.49 5.62 8.21
N PHE A 170 -16.04 5.19 9.38
CA PHE A 170 -15.05 4.12 9.52
C PHE A 170 -15.80 2.80 9.68
N VAL A 171 -15.68 1.89 8.72
CA VAL A 171 -16.47 0.65 8.70
C VAL A 171 -15.59 -0.53 9.07
N ILE A 172 -16.02 -1.36 10.01
CA ILE A 172 -15.42 -2.68 10.26
C ILE A 172 -16.42 -3.76 9.81
N LEU A 173 -16.06 -4.46 8.74
CA LEU A 173 -16.84 -5.51 8.12
C LEU A 173 -16.36 -6.87 8.62
N TYR A 174 -17.23 -7.62 9.29
CA TYR A 174 -16.97 -8.97 9.76
C TYR A 174 -17.60 -10.00 8.81
N ILE A 175 -16.78 -10.91 8.30
CA ILE A 175 -17.17 -11.99 7.39
C ILE A 175 -16.88 -13.34 8.04
N GLN A 176 -17.86 -14.25 8.01
CA GLN A 176 -17.64 -15.63 8.48
C GLN A 176 -16.93 -16.43 7.39
N LEU A 177 -15.82 -17.08 7.73
CA LEU A 177 -15.07 -17.94 6.83
C LEU A 177 -15.48 -19.40 7.02
N ILE A 178 -15.85 -20.05 5.92
CA ILE A 178 -16.15 -21.50 5.80
C ILE A 178 -17.38 -21.94 6.61
N ASN A 179 -17.33 -21.81 7.93
CA ASN A 179 -18.33 -22.29 8.87
C ASN A 179 -19.03 -21.12 9.57
N LYS A 180 -20.32 -21.30 9.88
CA LYS A 180 -21.08 -20.34 10.69
C LYS A 180 -20.54 -20.28 12.13
N VAL A 181 -20.35 -19.06 12.64
CA VAL A 181 -19.91 -18.76 14.00
C VAL A 181 -21.13 -18.47 14.85
N GLN A 182 -21.27 -19.17 15.99
CA GLN A 182 -22.37 -18.91 16.91
C GLN A 182 -22.24 -17.52 17.55
N GLY A 183 -23.35 -16.77 17.59
CA GLY A 183 -23.40 -15.42 18.17
C GLY A 183 -22.57 -14.41 17.39
N PHE A 184 -22.47 -14.56 16.06
CA PHE A 184 -21.56 -13.77 15.23
C PHE A 184 -21.74 -12.25 15.37
N ASP A 185 -22.97 -11.75 15.34
CA ASP A 185 -23.25 -10.30 15.46
C ASP A 185 -22.79 -9.73 16.80
N SER A 186 -23.10 -10.43 17.89
CA SER A 186 -22.70 -10.02 19.25
C SER A 186 -21.17 -10.03 19.40
N LYS A 187 -20.49 -11.03 18.80
CA LYS A 187 -19.03 -11.06 18.75
C LYS A 187 -18.49 -9.88 17.94
N ALA A 188 -19.04 -9.59 16.76
CA ALA A 188 -18.63 -8.46 15.92
C ALA A 188 -18.73 -7.11 16.64
N GLN A 189 -19.84 -6.88 17.33
CA GLN A 189 -20.04 -5.68 18.15
C GLN A 189 -19.01 -5.59 19.28
N THR A 190 -18.78 -6.68 20.01
CA THR A 190 -17.81 -6.72 21.12
C THR A 190 -16.37 -6.47 20.63
N MET A 191 -16.02 -7.05 19.48
CA MET A 191 -14.72 -6.86 18.84
C MET A 191 -14.55 -5.40 18.37
N THR A 192 -15.59 -4.80 17.78
CA THR A 192 -15.56 -3.38 17.38
C THR A 192 -15.41 -2.48 18.59
N ALA A 193 -16.18 -2.70 19.65
CA ALA A 193 -16.12 -1.90 20.87
C ALA A 193 -14.71 -1.94 21.50
N SER A 194 -14.05 -3.10 21.47
CA SER A 194 -12.65 -3.23 21.88
C SER A 194 -11.71 -2.41 21.01
N TRP A 195 -11.83 -2.48 19.68
CA TRP A 195 -11.01 -1.65 18.78
C TRP A 195 -11.21 -0.16 19.07
N VAL A 196 -12.46 0.28 19.18
CA VAL A 196 -12.81 1.68 19.50
C VAL A 196 -12.17 2.11 20.82
N SER A 197 -12.27 1.30 21.88
CA SER A 197 -11.74 1.68 23.20
C SER A 197 -10.22 1.78 23.27
N HIS A 198 -9.49 1.08 22.40
CA HIS A 198 -8.03 1.08 22.38
C HIS A 198 -7.44 2.09 21.39
N THR A 199 -8.26 2.77 20.59
CA THR A 199 -7.81 3.69 19.55
C THR A 199 -8.33 5.12 19.78
N PRO A 200 -7.86 6.11 19.01
CA PRO A 200 -8.39 7.48 19.06
C PRO A 200 -9.89 7.58 18.70
N LEU A 201 -10.44 6.56 18.04
CA LEU A 201 -11.87 6.47 17.74
C LEU A 201 -12.76 6.43 19.00
N LYS A 202 -12.20 6.16 20.19
CA LYS A 202 -12.91 6.27 21.48
C LYS A 202 -13.55 7.64 21.69
N ASP A 203 -13.00 8.69 21.06
CA ASP A 203 -13.47 10.06 21.18
C ASP A 203 -14.61 10.39 20.18
N CYS A 204 -14.86 9.49 19.21
CA CYS A 204 -15.94 9.62 18.22
C CYS A 204 -16.58 8.26 17.87
N PRO A 205 -17.05 7.47 18.86
CA PRO A 205 -17.49 6.09 18.63
C PRO A 205 -18.66 5.99 17.65
N GLU A 206 -19.47 7.05 17.50
CA GLU A 206 -20.58 7.11 16.55
C GLU A 206 -20.14 7.11 15.07
N MET A 207 -18.87 7.41 14.81
CA MET A 207 -18.28 7.40 13.47
C MET A 207 -17.87 5.99 13.02
N VAL A 208 -17.92 5.01 13.93
CA VAL A 208 -17.52 3.63 13.67
C VAL A 208 -18.76 2.77 13.42
N LYS A 209 -18.83 2.17 12.22
CA LYS A 209 -19.92 1.28 11.82
C LYS A 209 -19.45 -0.17 11.82
N THR A 210 -20.13 -1.01 12.59
CA THR A 210 -19.95 -2.46 12.55
C THR A 210 -20.93 -3.07 11.55
N ILE A 211 -20.42 -3.84 10.59
CA ILE A 211 -21.26 -4.67 9.71
C ILE A 211 -20.87 -6.12 9.92
N ALA A 212 -21.83 -6.97 10.28
CA ALA A 212 -21.62 -8.41 10.43
C ALA A 212 -22.46 -9.14 9.37
N VAL A 213 -21.80 -9.88 8.48
CA VAL A 213 -22.47 -10.67 7.44
C VAL A 213 -22.83 -12.05 8.01
N ALA A 214 -23.88 -12.09 8.84
CA ALA A 214 -24.25 -13.28 9.60
C ALA A 214 -24.95 -14.39 8.78
N ASP A 215 -25.60 -14.01 7.66
CA ASP A 215 -26.40 -14.90 6.82
C ASP A 215 -25.55 -15.73 5.84
N LYS A 216 -24.33 -15.27 5.52
CA LYS A 216 -23.43 -15.87 4.53
C LYS A 216 -22.14 -16.39 5.16
N THR A 217 -21.49 -17.29 4.43
CA THR A 217 -20.10 -17.69 4.67
C THR A 217 -19.30 -17.45 3.39
N CYS A 218 -18.06 -16.97 3.54
CA CYS A 218 -17.14 -16.81 2.44
C CYS A 218 -16.33 -18.12 2.28
N PRO A 219 -16.31 -18.71 1.08
CA PRO A 219 -15.44 -19.84 0.80
C PRO A 219 -14.00 -19.36 0.81
N ALA A 220 -13.17 -20.00 1.64
CA ALA A 220 -11.73 -19.76 1.70
C ALA A 220 -11.02 -21.12 1.78
N PRO A 221 -9.73 -21.20 1.39
CA PRO A 221 -8.92 -22.39 1.64
C PRO A 221 -9.05 -22.83 3.11
N ASP A 222 -9.03 -24.13 3.36
CA ASP A 222 -9.15 -24.64 4.72
C ASP A 222 -8.00 -24.05 5.57
N PRO A 223 -8.30 -23.24 6.60
CA PRO A 223 -7.28 -22.63 7.45
C PRO A 223 -6.47 -23.69 8.19
N THR A 224 -6.91 -24.96 8.25
CA THR A 224 -6.06 -26.04 8.78
C THR A 224 -4.79 -26.26 7.96
N SER A 225 -4.79 -25.91 6.68
CA SER A 225 -3.60 -25.95 5.82
C SER A 225 -2.60 -24.80 6.10
N ILE A 226 -3.06 -23.70 6.71
CA ILE A 226 -2.21 -22.58 7.16
C ILE A 226 -1.24 -23.03 8.27
N PHE A 227 -1.57 -24.09 9.00
CA PHE A 227 -0.70 -24.63 10.07
C PHE A 227 0.56 -25.36 9.56
N SER A 228 0.71 -25.52 8.24
CA SER A 228 1.96 -26.03 7.66
C SER A 228 2.87 -24.86 7.26
N ILE A 229 4.01 -24.68 7.95
CA ILE A 229 4.99 -23.61 7.69
C ILE A 229 5.39 -23.53 6.21
N ALA A 230 5.38 -24.66 5.50
CA ALA A 230 5.72 -24.74 4.09
C ALA A 230 4.72 -24.06 3.13
N ASN A 231 3.45 -23.86 3.53
CA ASN A 231 2.39 -23.33 2.65
C ASN A 231 1.66 -22.10 3.22
N ALA A 232 2.04 -21.63 4.41
CA ALA A 232 1.27 -20.63 5.14
C ALA A 232 1.13 -19.29 4.40
N SER A 233 2.19 -18.79 3.74
CA SER A 233 2.12 -17.53 2.99
C SER A 233 1.14 -17.58 1.82
N GLY A 234 1.17 -18.67 1.03
CA GLY A 234 0.27 -18.88 -0.10
C GLY A 234 -1.20 -19.01 0.34
N THR A 235 -1.46 -19.82 1.37
CA THR A 235 -2.82 -20.02 1.88
C THR A 235 -3.38 -18.76 2.55
N MET A 236 -2.56 -17.99 3.29
CA MET A 236 -2.99 -16.73 3.90
C MET A 236 -3.32 -15.68 2.84
N GLN A 237 -2.48 -15.52 1.80
CA GLN A 237 -2.76 -14.61 0.69
C GLN A 237 -4.06 -14.99 -0.01
N GLN A 238 -4.25 -16.27 -0.35
CA GLN A 238 -5.49 -16.77 -0.96
C GLN A 238 -6.71 -16.52 -0.06
N THR A 239 -6.57 -16.65 1.25
CA THR A 239 -7.64 -16.36 2.21
C THR A 239 -7.99 -14.87 2.25
N SER A 240 -6.97 -13.99 2.25
CA SER A 240 -7.14 -12.54 2.19
C SER A 240 -7.83 -12.11 0.89
N ASP A 241 -7.41 -12.69 -0.24
CA ASP A 241 -8.00 -12.40 -1.56
C ASP A 241 -9.44 -12.94 -1.66
N ALA A 242 -9.71 -14.12 -1.10
CA ALA A 242 -11.06 -14.64 -0.99
C ALA A 242 -11.96 -13.71 -0.16
N LEU A 243 -11.48 -13.18 0.96
CA LEU A 243 -12.22 -12.21 1.78
C LEU A 243 -12.56 -10.94 1.00
N ARG A 244 -11.58 -10.33 0.33
CA ARG A 244 -11.79 -9.14 -0.52
C ARG A 244 -12.80 -9.41 -1.61
N LYS A 245 -12.68 -10.56 -2.27
CA LYS A 245 -13.60 -10.98 -3.32
C LYS A 245 -15.02 -11.14 -2.77
N CYS A 246 -15.20 -11.85 -1.65
CA CYS A 246 -16.50 -12.02 -1.00
C CYS A 246 -17.12 -10.67 -0.59
N ALA A 247 -16.33 -9.79 0.03
CA ALA A 247 -16.79 -8.45 0.39
C ALA A 247 -17.31 -7.71 -0.85
N SER A 248 -16.49 -7.64 -1.90
CA SER A 248 -16.82 -6.98 -3.17
C SER A 248 -18.07 -7.59 -3.83
N ASP A 249 -18.13 -8.91 -3.98
CA ASP A 249 -19.26 -9.65 -4.56
C ASP A 249 -20.57 -9.40 -3.79
N TRP A 250 -20.48 -9.16 -2.48
CA TRP A 250 -21.63 -8.88 -1.63
C TRP A 250 -21.98 -7.37 -1.54
N GLY A 251 -21.29 -6.52 -2.30
CA GLY A 251 -21.51 -5.09 -2.34
C GLY A 251 -20.87 -4.31 -1.20
N TYR A 252 -19.96 -4.94 -0.45
CA TYR A 252 -19.15 -4.27 0.57
C TYR A 252 -17.80 -3.89 -0.03
N GLY A 253 -17.59 -2.59 -0.23
CA GLY A 253 -16.34 -2.06 -0.74
C GLY A 253 -16.15 -0.61 -0.28
N GLY A 254 -14.90 -0.14 -0.33
CA GLY A 254 -14.56 1.25 -0.02
C GLY A 254 -13.25 1.36 0.74
N LYS A 255 -12.54 2.46 0.50
CA LYS A 255 -11.20 2.76 1.08
C LYS A 255 -11.13 2.67 2.61
N TYR A 256 -12.27 2.86 3.28
CA TYR A 256 -12.38 2.95 4.74
C TYR A 256 -13.04 1.73 5.40
N THR A 257 -13.25 0.66 4.64
CA THR A 257 -13.73 -0.61 5.19
C THR A 257 -12.54 -1.45 5.62
N ARG A 258 -12.51 -1.88 6.87
CA ARG A 258 -11.59 -2.91 7.39
C ARG A 258 -12.33 -4.23 7.47
N ILE A 259 -11.80 -5.25 6.81
CA ILE A 259 -12.41 -6.57 6.65
C ILE A 259 -11.77 -7.52 7.67
N VAL A 260 -12.61 -8.15 8.49
CA VAL A 260 -12.20 -9.14 9.49
C VAL A 260 -12.88 -10.46 9.15
N GLY A 261 -12.11 -11.40 8.61
CA GLY A 261 -12.53 -12.78 8.42
C GLY A 261 -12.50 -13.56 9.73
N VAL A 262 -13.58 -14.23 10.08
CA VAL A 262 -13.71 -14.96 11.34
C VAL A 262 -13.94 -16.45 11.07
N ILE A 263 -13.01 -17.28 11.53
CA ILE A 263 -13.12 -18.75 11.44
C ILE A 263 -13.70 -19.35 12.72
N LYS A 264 -14.49 -20.41 12.56
CA LYS A 264 -14.93 -21.29 13.67
C LYS A 264 -13.83 -22.31 13.97
N GLY A 265 -13.29 -22.32 15.18
CA GLY A 265 -12.33 -23.36 15.57
C GLY A 265 -11.41 -22.95 16.71
N LYS A 266 -10.70 -23.94 17.27
CA LYS A 266 -9.87 -23.83 18.49
C LYS A 266 -8.55 -23.08 18.30
N THR A 267 -8.14 -22.85 17.07
CA THR A 267 -6.79 -22.40 16.74
C THR A 267 -6.85 -21.36 15.63
N ALA A 268 -6.76 -20.08 15.99
CA ALA A 268 -5.86 -19.18 15.27
C ALA A 268 -4.54 -19.29 16.04
N LEU A 269 -3.78 -20.35 15.79
CA LEU A 269 -2.48 -20.54 16.45
C LEU A 269 -1.50 -19.56 15.80
N PHE A 270 -1.12 -18.51 16.55
CA PHE A 270 0.22 -18.27 17.15
C PHE A 270 1.50 -18.70 16.43
N THR A 271 1.42 -19.21 15.23
CA THR A 271 2.53 -19.79 14.50
C THR A 271 2.22 -19.52 13.05
N ILE A 272 2.52 -18.28 12.69
CA ILE A 272 3.11 -17.80 11.44
C ILE A 272 2.56 -16.38 11.29
N LEU A 273 3.19 -15.50 12.07
CA LEU A 273 3.78 -14.27 11.58
C LEU A 273 2.84 -13.36 10.76
N GLY A 274 2.63 -12.14 11.27
CA GLY A 274 2.30 -10.97 10.47
C GLY A 274 3.37 -10.65 9.41
N TYR A 275 3.67 -11.61 8.52
CA TYR A 275 4.54 -11.44 7.36
C TYR A 275 3.76 -10.98 6.13
N VAL A 276 2.43 -11.14 6.11
CA VAL A 276 1.60 -10.69 4.99
C VAL A 276 0.34 -9.97 5.47
N THR A 277 0.45 -9.21 6.54
CA THR A 277 -0.25 -7.94 6.56
C THR A 277 0.66 -6.99 5.80
N HIS A 278 0.39 -6.87 4.51
CA HIS A 278 0.86 -5.72 3.75
C HIS A 278 0.69 -4.46 4.63
N TYR A 279 1.70 -3.59 4.71
CA TYR A 279 1.51 -2.28 5.35
C TYR A 279 0.21 -1.70 4.79
N TYR A 280 -0.75 -1.44 5.68
CA TYR A 280 -2.11 -1.04 5.32
C TYR A 280 -2.97 -2.11 4.62
N SER A 281 -2.93 -3.36 5.06
CA SER A 281 -3.89 -4.36 4.57
C SER A 281 -5.31 -3.94 4.96
N ASP A 282 -6.26 -4.07 4.05
CA ASP A 282 -7.67 -3.86 4.35
C ASP A 282 -8.31 -5.08 5.03
N ALA A 283 -7.71 -6.27 4.94
CA ALA A 283 -8.27 -7.53 5.39
C ALA A 283 -7.35 -8.29 6.36
N VAL A 284 -7.96 -8.89 7.39
CA VAL A 284 -7.31 -9.75 8.40
C VAL A 284 -8.16 -10.97 8.75
N VAL A 285 -7.57 -11.98 9.40
CA VAL A 285 -8.25 -13.24 9.76
C VAL A 285 -8.07 -13.55 11.24
N VAL A 286 -9.16 -13.90 11.93
CA VAL A 286 -9.17 -14.20 13.37
C VAL A 286 -9.96 -15.49 13.66
N ALA A 287 -9.59 -16.23 14.71
CA ALA A 287 -10.37 -17.38 15.17
C ALA A 287 -11.29 -17.03 16.34
N SER A 288 -12.50 -17.56 16.29
CA SER A 288 -13.57 -17.26 17.24
C SER A 288 -13.55 -18.06 18.56
N SER A 289 -12.47 -18.79 18.89
CA SER A 289 -12.35 -19.63 20.10
C SER A 289 -11.28 -19.12 21.10
N PRO A 290 -11.55 -19.13 22.42
CA PRO A 290 -10.81 -18.34 23.41
C PRO A 290 -9.90 -19.16 24.35
N GLU A 291 -9.21 -20.22 23.92
CA GLU A 291 -8.51 -21.06 24.92
C GLU A 291 -7.27 -20.38 25.55
N LYS A 292 -6.72 -19.30 24.97
CA LYS A 292 -5.54 -18.59 25.54
C LYS A 292 -5.55 -17.06 25.44
N ILE A 293 -6.18 -16.49 24.40
CA ILE A 293 -6.29 -15.03 24.20
C ILE A 293 -7.74 -14.68 23.93
N SER A 294 -8.20 -13.57 24.51
CA SER A 294 -9.55 -13.08 24.27
C SER A 294 -9.72 -12.71 22.79
N LEU A 295 -10.87 -13.04 22.21
CA LEU A 295 -11.17 -12.71 20.81
C LEU A 295 -11.03 -11.20 20.56
N GLN A 296 -11.35 -10.39 21.55
CA GLN A 296 -11.22 -8.93 21.54
C GLN A 296 -9.76 -8.49 21.37
N THR A 297 -8.86 -9.06 22.16
CA THR A 297 -7.42 -8.80 22.07
C THR A 297 -6.90 -9.21 20.70
N LEU A 298 -7.27 -10.40 20.22
CA LEU A 298 -6.83 -10.89 18.90
C LEU A 298 -7.32 -9.96 17.77
N VAL A 299 -8.56 -9.51 17.79
CA VAL A 299 -9.06 -8.63 16.71
C VAL A 299 -8.45 -7.24 16.79
N THR A 300 -8.30 -6.70 18.00
CA THR A 300 -7.61 -5.42 18.18
C THR A 300 -6.17 -5.51 17.67
N HIS A 301 -5.54 -6.66 17.92
CA HIS A 301 -4.23 -6.99 17.41
C HIS A 301 -4.18 -7.04 15.88
N GLU A 302 -5.00 -7.89 15.26
CA GLU A 302 -4.99 -8.01 13.81
C GLU A 302 -5.36 -6.70 13.11
N LEU A 303 -6.33 -5.94 13.64
CA LEU A 303 -6.69 -4.64 13.08
C LEU A 303 -5.54 -3.63 13.14
N GLY A 304 -4.64 -3.66 14.13
CA GLY A 304 -3.50 -2.73 14.13
C GLY A 304 -2.54 -2.99 12.97
N HIS A 305 -2.41 -4.24 12.51
CA HIS A 305 -1.64 -4.53 11.30
C HIS A 305 -2.20 -3.86 10.04
N THR A 306 -3.51 -3.59 9.99
CA THR A 306 -4.15 -2.82 8.89
C THR A 306 -3.73 -1.36 8.84
N PHE A 307 -2.91 -0.90 9.79
CA PHE A 307 -2.32 0.43 9.85
C PHE A 307 -0.79 0.39 9.79
N GLY A 308 -0.20 -0.75 9.41
CA GLY A 308 1.25 -0.89 9.34
C GLY A 308 1.93 -0.97 10.71
N LEU A 309 1.15 -1.19 11.78
CA LEU A 309 1.72 -1.51 13.08
C LEU A 309 2.27 -2.94 13.03
N CYS A 310 3.51 -3.12 13.47
CA CYS A 310 4.12 -4.43 13.50
C CYS A 310 3.71 -5.19 14.76
N ASP A 311 3.77 -6.50 14.60
CA ASP A 311 3.58 -7.45 15.67
C ASP A 311 4.74 -7.35 16.69
N GLU A 312 4.71 -8.23 17.70
CA GLU A 312 5.91 -8.71 18.39
C GLU A 312 6.28 -8.08 19.74
N GLY A 313 5.29 -7.97 20.61
CA GLY A 313 5.51 -8.12 22.05
C GLY A 313 5.67 -9.56 22.53
N TYR A 314 5.15 -10.51 21.75
CA TYR A 314 5.01 -11.90 22.17
C TYR A 314 6.32 -12.69 22.25
N TRP A 315 7.38 -12.18 21.63
CA TRP A 315 8.68 -12.84 21.57
C TRP A 315 9.76 -12.13 22.40
N ILE A 316 9.38 -11.18 23.26
CA ILE A 316 10.36 -10.46 24.07
C ILE A 316 10.76 -11.31 25.28
N THR A 317 12.04 -11.60 25.40
CA THR A 317 12.60 -12.32 26.54
C THR A 317 13.47 -11.39 27.37
N VAL A 318 13.34 -11.47 28.70
CA VAL A 318 14.22 -10.78 29.64
C VAL A 318 15.62 -11.41 29.55
N LYS A 319 16.63 -10.62 29.20
CA LYS A 319 18.02 -11.04 29.11
C LYS A 319 18.94 -10.01 29.75
N LYS A 320 19.48 -10.35 30.92
CA LYS A 320 20.39 -9.49 31.69
C LYS A 320 21.68 -9.10 30.96
N SER A 321 22.09 -9.86 29.94
CA SER A 321 23.27 -9.52 29.14
C SER A 321 23.00 -8.48 28.05
N CYS A 322 21.74 -8.06 27.87
CA CYS A 322 21.40 -6.94 27.01
C CYS A 322 21.44 -5.62 27.80
N GLY A 323 21.93 -4.55 27.17
CA GLY A 323 21.97 -3.22 27.81
C GLY A 323 20.59 -2.68 28.21
N SER A 324 19.55 -3.05 27.46
CA SER A 324 18.14 -2.79 27.80
C SER A 324 17.57 -3.78 28.83
N GLY A 325 18.21 -4.91 29.06
CA GLY A 325 17.66 -6.04 29.82
C GLY A 325 16.72 -6.94 29.02
N TYR A 326 16.52 -6.68 27.71
CA TYR A 326 15.57 -7.40 26.87
C TYR A 326 16.17 -7.77 25.51
N CYS A 327 15.66 -8.85 24.93
CA CYS A 327 16.04 -9.35 23.61
C CYS A 327 14.79 -9.73 22.81
N TYR A 328 14.97 -9.88 21.50
CA TYR A 328 13.96 -10.48 20.64
C TYR A 328 14.10 -12.02 20.58
N GLY A 329 12.98 -12.73 20.55
CA GLY A 329 12.90 -14.20 20.50
C GLY A 329 13.50 -14.89 21.73
N ASN A 330 14.16 -16.04 21.49
CA ASN A 330 14.91 -16.79 22.50
C ASN A 330 16.33 -16.23 22.76
N CYS A 331 16.63 -15.04 22.24
CA CYS A 331 17.94 -14.40 22.31
C CYS A 331 19.12 -15.22 21.74
N ALA A 332 18.85 -16.27 20.96
CA ALA A 332 19.85 -17.24 20.52
C ALA A 332 19.79 -17.56 19.01
N GLN A 333 18.64 -17.38 18.34
CA GLN A 333 18.46 -17.99 17.00
C GLN A 333 17.61 -17.19 15.99
N ASP A 334 17.13 -15.99 16.29
CA ASP A 334 16.27 -15.29 15.34
C ASP A 334 17.06 -14.60 14.22
N GLU A 335 16.80 -14.99 12.97
CA GLU A 335 17.53 -14.52 11.78
C GLU A 335 17.29 -13.03 11.49
N VAL A 336 16.26 -12.43 12.08
CA VAL A 336 15.74 -11.09 11.76
C VAL A 336 16.69 -9.95 12.16
N CYS A 337 17.52 -10.13 13.20
CA CYS A 337 18.56 -9.17 13.60
C CYS A 337 19.99 -9.76 13.46
N ARG A 338 20.21 -10.72 12.54
CA ARG A 338 21.49 -11.45 12.35
C ARG A 338 22.75 -10.58 12.23
N ASN A 339 22.60 -9.37 11.71
CA ASN A 339 23.73 -8.48 11.42
C ASN A 339 24.08 -7.53 12.57
N SER A 340 23.47 -7.68 13.75
CA SER A 340 23.78 -6.86 14.92
C SER A 340 23.82 -7.70 16.20
N PRO A 341 24.87 -8.53 16.40
CA PRO A 341 25.17 -9.07 17.71
C PRO A 341 25.55 -7.92 18.67
N PRO A 342 25.01 -7.91 19.90
CA PRO A 342 24.07 -8.86 20.48
C PRO A 342 22.62 -8.56 20.07
N TYR A 343 21.80 -9.60 19.88
CA TYR A 343 20.34 -9.60 19.54
C TYR A 343 19.45 -8.93 20.61
N CYS A 344 19.90 -7.79 21.10
CA CYS A 344 19.35 -7.04 22.20
C CYS A 344 18.47 -5.94 21.66
N CYS A 345 17.31 -5.73 22.28
CA CYS A 345 16.51 -4.56 21.97
C CYS A 345 17.36 -3.32 22.35
N PRO A 346 17.43 -2.28 21.51
CA PRO A 346 18.23 -1.09 21.82
C PRO A 346 17.69 -0.34 23.04
N ASN A 347 16.38 -0.48 23.33
CA ASN A 347 15.68 0.16 24.43
C ASN A 347 14.87 -0.86 25.24
N SER A 348 14.57 -0.52 26.49
CA SER A 348 13.59 -1.24 27.31
C SER A 348 12.19 -1.14 26.69
N PRO A 349 11.30 -2.11 26.90
CA PRO A 349 9.92 -2.04 26.46
C PRO A 349 9.18 -0.80 26.94
N GLU A 350 8.44 -0.17 26.02
CA GLU A 350 7.36 0.74 26.40
C GLU A 350 6.31 -0.08 27.16
N THR A 351 5.95 0.35 28.37
CA THR A 351 5.03 -0.36 29.25
C THR A 351 3.65 -0.55 28.61
N ALA A 352 3.08 -1.76 28.72
CA ALA A 352 1.68 -2.10 28.43
C ALA A 352 1.24 -2.12 26.95
N SER A 353 2.09 -2.52 26.00
CA SER A 353 1.78 -2.45 24.56
C SER A 353 1.52 -3.80 23.84
N MET A 354 0.52 -3.83 22.96
CA MET A 354 0.13 -4.92 22.06
C MET A 354 1.00 -4.99 20.79
N MET A 355 1.67 -3.89 20.37
CA MET A 355 2.36 -3.78 19.07
C MET A 355 3.61 -2.90 19.06
N CYS A 356 4.53 -3.18 18.12
CA CYS A 356 5.79 -2.47 17.91
C CYS A 356 5.82 -1.72 16.55
N ALA A 357 6.74 -0.76 16.38
CA ALA A 357 7.03 -0.11 15.10
C ALA A 357 8.23 -0.74 14.39
N PHE A 358 8.21 -0.86 13.06
CA PHE A 358 9.39 -1.25 12.26
C PHE A 358 10.34 -0.05 12.05
N PRO A 359 11.68 -0.22 12.00
CA PRO A 359 12.46 -1.45 12.09
C PRO A 359 12.56 -2.06 13.50
N ARG A 360 12.43 -3.39 13.59
CA ARG A 360 12.43 -4.16 14.84
C ARG A 360 13.70 -3.99 15.69
N CYS A 361 14.86 -3.78 15.04
CA CYS A 361 16.14 -3.67 15.74
C CYS A 361 16.49 -2.20 16.11
N SER A 362 15.69 -1.20 15.70
CA SER A 362 15.91 0.22 16.03
C SER A 362 14.85 0.80 16.98
N ASN A 363 13.71 0.13 17.11
CA ASN A 363 12.59 0.58 17.94
C ASN A 363 12.41 -0.31 19.18
N GLY A 364 11.79 0.23 20.23
CA GLY A 364 11.55 -0.50 21.48
C GLY A 364 10.63 -1.71 21.26
N CYS A 365 10.98 -2.85 21.85
CA CYS A 365 10.18 -4.07 21.84
C CYS A 365 9.12 -3.96 22.95
N THR A 366 7.82 -4.15 22.72
CA THR A 366 6.79 -3.78 23.72
C THR A 366 5.84 -4.92 24.12
N MET A 367 5.41 -5.09 25.40
CA MET A 367 4.47 -6.15 25.85
C MET A 367 3.28 -5.59 26.66
N GLY A 368 2.04 -6.00 26.36
CA GLY A 368 0.82 -5.58 27.07
C GLY A 368 -0.48 -5.61 26.24
N THR A 369 -1.51 -4.92 26.75
CA THR A 369 -2.91 -4.96 26.24
C THR A 369 -3.43 -3.62 25.71
N ALA A 370 -2.60 -2.57 25.67
CA ALA A 370 -2.90 -1.28 25.05
C ALA A 370 -1.96 -1.04 23.85
N PHE A 371 -2.09 0.03 23.06
CA PHE A 371 -1.02 0.37 22.09
C PHE A 371 0.10 1.14 22.80
N ALA A 372 1.35 0.89 22.42
CA ALA A 372 2.49 1.73 22.79
C ALA A 372 2.21 3.20 22.45
N PRO A 373 2.67 4.18 23.25
CA PRO A 373 2.49 5.61 22.94
C PRO A 373 2.89 5.99 21.50
N SER A 374 3.98 5.45 20.98
CA SER A 374 4.43 5.66 19.60
C SER A 374 3.45 5.08 18.57
N SER A 375 2.98 3.85 18.78
CA SER A 375 1.93 3.22 17.96
C SER A 375 0.58 3.95 18.05
N TYR A 376 0.24 4.48 19.22
CA TYR A 376 -0.99 5.25 19.43
C TYR A 376 -0.94 6.59 18.69
N ALA A 377 0.19 7.30 18.74
CA ALA A 377 0.39 8.54 17.98
C ALA A 377 0.29 8.30 16.46
N HIS A 378 0.78 7.15 15.97
CA HIS A 378 0.56 6.75 14.59
C HIS A 378 -0.94 6.55 14.30
N LEU A 379 -1.66 5.83 15.16
CA LEU A 379 -3.10 5.65 15.03
C LEU A 379 -3.89 6.97 15.11
N GLU A 380 -3.43 7.97 15.88
CA GLU A 380 -4.02 9.31 15.91
C GLU A 380 -3.95 9.97 14.52
N ASN A 381 -2.80 9.90 13.86
CA ASN A 381 -2.65 10.43 12.51
C ASN A 381 -3.58 9.71 11.50
N GLU A 382 -3.73 8.39 11.64
CA GLU A 382 -4.53 7.57 10.73
C GLU A 382 -6.04 7.67 10.97
N LEU A 383 -6.47 7.85 12.23
CA LEU A 383 -7.87 7.70 12.62
C LEU A 383 -8.58 9.03 12.98
N ASN A 384 -7.84 10.10 13.31
CA ASN A 384 -8.48 11.37 13.67
C ASN A 384 -9.26 12.01 12.51
N MET A 385 -8.91 11.67 11.27
CA MET A 385 -9.65 12.11 10.09
C MET A 385 -11.13 11.67 10.10
N TYR A 386 -11.48 10.58 10.79
CA TYR A 386 -12.88 10.13 10.92
C TYR A 386 -13.63 10.90 12.01
N CYS A 387 -12.93 11.37 13.03
CA CYS A 387 -13.52 12.18 14.11
C CYS A 387 -13.74 13.65 13.72
N GLY A 388 -13.31 14.08 12.53
CA GLY A 388 -13.40 15.48 12.09
C GLY A 388 -12.46 16.42 12.86
N LEU A 389 -11.38 15.88 13.43
CA LEU A 389 -10.33 16.60 14.16
C LEU A 389 -9.11 16.94 13.27
N GLY A 390 -9.30 16.96 11.94
CA GLY A 390 -8.25 17.16 10.93
C GLY A 390 -8.00 18.61 10.54
#